data_AF-A0A5C6D759-F1
#
_entry.id   AF-A0A5C6D759-F1
#
_cell.length_a   1.000
_cell.length_b   1.000
_cell.length_c   1.000
_cell.angle_alpha   90.00
_cell.angle_beta   90.00
_cell.angle_gamma   90.00
#
_symmetry.space_group_name_H-M   'P 1'
#
loop_
_entity.id
_entity.type
_entity.pdbx_description
1 polymer ?
#
loop_
_entity_poly.entity_id
_entity_poly.type
_entity_poly.pdbx_seq_one_letter_code
_entity_poly.pdbx_strand_id
1 'polypeptide(L)'
;MKMMNKMKDLWKDRRRFLKTSLAWPMVVMAAMVPLLSSSLCSAQQCTIDWTAQYDPRNSNQDRDETNGPVPIVDADDVIGYTADGNRVDEDDIAATPLALAIFAKRGWKNQLVHFSYNSCPMNGSEPKPTEHKASVEGAVTEFGYDTTVTQFFDCQVDSQWNAAVANAVVVIKSTGNGKKFYWLQAGPHELAYRALEQVKKEAPEKLQNVVLVSHSGVNNVSTHPIRGSLGGGCGHTLRDCLALDDSIGYFYTSLQGGNTNFGSKKANNWAAVAWMNTIDCDAWNFVEKRFRKAQEMYDKPGLDASDAGMAYTLATRDPDGNFVTMTKWVDGWCPEGTGRSEPTGSTTSPANR
;
A
#
# COMPACT_ATOMS: atom_id res chain seq x y z
N MET A 1 25.69 0.84 60.69
CA MET A 1 25.06 -0.42 60.20
C MET A 1 26.12 -1.11 59.34
N LYS A 2 26.69 -2.28 59.69
CA LYS A 2 26.11 -3.63 59.87
C LYS A 2 25.37 -4.16 58.62
N MET A 3 25.76 -5.37 58.22
CA MET A 3 25.18 -6.24 57.17
C MET A 3 25.26 -5.77 55.71
N MET A 4 26.36 -6.16 55.04
CA MET A 4 26.31 -6.81 53.72
C MET A 4 27.61 -7.60 53.50
N ASN A 5 27.67 -8.79 54.09
CA ASN A 5 28.77 -9.74 53.93
C ASN A 5 28.23 -11.17 54.07
N LYS A 6 28.55 -12.05 53.11
CA LYS A 6 28.04 -13.42 52.82
C LYS A 6 26.88 -13.51 51.81
N MET A 7 27.23 -13.93 50.59
CA MET A 7 26.59 -14.99 49.77
C MET A 7 27.10 -14.89 48.31
N LYS A 8 28.34 -15.30 48.05
CA LYS A 8 28.86 -15.51 46.67
C LYS A 8 29.73 -16.76 46.47
N ASP A 9 29.99 -17.53 47.53
CA ASP A 9 30.70 -18.81 47.45
C ASP A 9 29.81 -19.96 47.91
N LEU A 10 29.20 -20.66 46.94
CA LEU A 10 28.67 -22.03 47.03
C LEU A 10 27.93 -22.32 45.71
N TRP A 11 28.62 -22.90 44.72
CA TRP A 11 28.06 -23.79 43.67
C TRP A 11 29.21 -24.33 42.80
N LYS A 12 30.10 -25.12 43.42
CA LYS A 12 31.06 -25.99 42.73
C LYS A 12 31.06 -27.38 43.39
N ASP A 13 31.20 -28.39 42.54
CA ASP A 13 31.54 -29.79 42.83
C ASP A 13 30.73 -30.58 43.88
N ARG A 14 29.72 -31.32 43.39
CA ARG A 14 29.51 -32.74 43.76
C ARG A 14 29.02 -33.59 42.57
N ARG A 15 29.95 -34.22 41.83
CA ARG A 15 29.68 -35.42 40.99
C ARG A 15 30.76 -36.48 41.15
N ARG A 16 30.48 -37.50 41.96
CA ARG A 16 31.06 -38.86 42.02
C ARG A 16 30.10 -39.69 42.89
N PHE A 17 29.84 -40.98 42.74
CA PHE A 17 29.95 -42.04 41.71
C PHE A 17 29.53 -43.34 42.46
N LEU A 18 29.19 -44.43 41.76
CA LEU A 18 28.92 -45.80 42.28
C LEU A 18 27.48 -46.03 42.83
N LYS A 19 26.63 -46.86 42.18
CA LYS A 19 26.52 -48.36 42.17
C LYS A 19 25.86 -48.90 43.47
N THR A 20 24.96 -49.92 43.54
CA THR A 20 24.35 -50.86 42.56
C THR A 20 23.24 -51.70 43.24
N SER A 21 22.11 -51.96 42.56
CA SER A 21 21.30 -53.22 42.60
C SER A 21 20.03 -53.03 41.73
N LEU A 22 19.70 -53.85 40.73
CA LEU A 22 19.35 -55.29 40.64
C LEU A 22 17.92 -55.65 41.13
N ALA A 23 16.94 -55.58 40.22
CA ALA A 23 15.88 -56.60 40.03
C ALA A 23 15.16 -56.42 38.68
N TRP A 24 15.09 -57.49 37.89
CA TRP A 24 14.18 -57.74 36.75
C TRP A 24 13.20 -58.87 37.18
N PRO A 25 12.20 -59.31 36.38
CA PRO A 25 11.60 -58.75 35.17
C PRO A 25 10.06 -58.64 35.22
N MET A 26 9.44 -57.97 34.24
CA MET A 26 8.23 -58.51 33.59
C MET A 26 8.25 -58.22 32.09
N VAL A 27 7.84 -59.22 31.31
CA VAL A 27 7.76 -59.18 29.85
C VAL A 27 6.35 -58.71 29.45
N VAL A 28 6.27 -57.68 28.61
CA VAL A 28 5.09 -57.39 27.80
C VAL A 28 5.56 -57.06 26.39
N MET A 29 5.17 -57.88 25.41
CA MET A 29 5.29 -57.51 24.00
C MET A 29 4.24 -56.43 23.70
N ALA A 30 4.66 -55.32 23.10
CA ALA A 30 3.78 -54.36 22.45
C ALA A 30 4.23 -54.18 21.00
N ALA A 31 3.32 -54.34 20.05
CA ALA A 31 3.62 -54.30 18.63
C ALA A 31 4.05 -52.89 18.18
N MET A 32 5.12 -52.80 17.38
CA MET A 32 5.45 -51.58 16.65
C MET A 32 4.44 -51.38 15.52
N VAL A 33 3.44 -50.53 15.75
CA VAL A 33 2.67 -49.89 14.68
C VAL A 33 3.47 -48.68 14.19
N PRO A 34 3.86 -48.59 12.91
CA PRO A 34 4.45 -47.37 12.38
C PRO A 34 3.37 -46.28 12.33
N LEU A 35 3.44 -45.33 13.26
CA LEU A 35 2.69 -44.08 13.19
C LEU A 35 3.22 -43.24 12.02
N LEU A 36 2.73 -43.54 10.81
CA LEU A 36 2.70 -42.59 9.71
C LEU A 36 1.71 -41.48 10.11
N SER A 37 2.19 -40.51 10.89
CA SER A 37 1.50 -39.23 11.07
C SER A 37 1.58 -38.47 9.75
N SER A 38 0.68 -38.81 8.81
CA SER A 38 0.40 -37.95 7.66
C SER A 38 -0.01 -36.59 8.22
N SER A 39 0.86 -35.60 8.02
CA SER A 39 0.63 -34.22 8.43
C SER A 39 -0.62 -33.73 7.70
N LEU A 40 -1.75 -33.74 8.42
CA LEU A 40 -2.95 -32.99 8.06
C LEU A 40 -2.62 -31.51 8.27
N CYS A 41 -1.87 -30.96 7.34
CA CYS A 41 -1.72 -29.52 7.19
C CYS A 41 -3.05 -28.98 6.68
N SER A 42 -4.01 -28.84 7.61
CA SER A 42 -5.24 -28.10 7.38
C SER A 42 -4.83 -26.70 6.95
N ALA A 43 -5.19 -26.32 5.72
CA ALA A 43 -5.01 -24.98 5.19
C ALA A 43 -6.00 -24.02 5.84
N GLN A 44 -5.87 -23.84 7.15
CA GLN A 44 -6.59 -22.84 7.91
C GLN A 44 -5.93 -21.50 7.58
N GLN A 45 -6.49 -20.82 6.56
CA GLN A 45 -6.15 -19.43 6.26
C GLN A 45 -6.19 -18.66 7.59
N CYS A 46 -5.05 -18.11 7.98
CA CYS A 46 -4.96 -17.27 9.16
C CYS A 46 -5.64 -15.95 8.81
N THR A 47 -6.95 -15.89 9.00
CA THR A 47 -7.74 -14.68 8.79
C THR A 47 -7.27 -13.65 9.79
N ILE A 48 -6.43 -12.71 9.34
CA ILE A 48 -5.99 -11.60 10.15
C ILE A 48 -7.23 -10.76 10.48
N ASP A 49 -7.49 -10.58 11.78
CA ASP A 49 -8.51 -9.67 12.25
C ASP A 49 -7.99 -8.23 12.13
N TRP A 50 -8.49 -7.53 11.11
CA TRP A 50 -8.17 -6.13 10.82
C TRP A 50 -9.00 -5.13 11.62
N THR A 51 -9.99 -5.60 12.40
CA THR A 51 -10.82 -4.77 13.28
C THR A 51 -10.11 -4.55 14.62
N ALA A 52 -9.38 -5.57 15.10
CA ALA A 52 -8.67 -5.56 16.38
C ALA A 52 -7.44 -4.63 16.44
N GLN A 53 -7.05 -3.98 15.33
CA GLN A 53 -5.83 -3.18 15.24
C GLN A 53 -6.02 -1.69 15.53
N TYR A 54 -7.26 -1.20 15.66
CA TYR A 54 -7.55 0.22 15.87
C TYR A 54 -8.43 0.44 17.12
N ASP A 55 -7.93 1.17 18.13
CA ASP A 55 -8.80 1.67 19.20
C ASP A 55 -9.27 3.09 18.86
N PRO A 56 -10.54 3.28 18.46
CA PRO A 56 -11.06 4.61 18.13
C PRO A 56 -11.00 5.58 19.31
N ARG A 57 -10.73 5.15 20.56
CA ARG A 57 -10.61 6.06 21.71
C ARG A 57 -9.21 6.64 21.87
N ASN A 58 -8.20 6.15 21.14
CA ASN A 58 -6.81 6.58 21.24
C ASN A 58 -6.41 7.54 20.10
N SER A 59 -6.53 8.84 20.31
CA SER A 59 -6.14 9.87 19.33
C SER A 59 -4.64 9.92 18.98
N ASN A 60 -3.79 9.14 19.67
CA ASN A 60 -2.38 9.01 19.32
C ASN A 60 -2.14 7.85 18.34
N GLN A 61 -3.05 6.86 18.29
CA GLN A 61 -2.95 5.70 17.39
C GLN A 61 -3.22 6.06 15.93
N ASP A 62 -3.88 7.20 15.67
CA ASP A 62 -3.98 7.75 14.33
C ASP A 62 -2.63 8.23 13.75
N ARG A 63 -1.56 8.28 14.56
CA ARG A 63 -0.25 8.84 14.17
C ARG A 63 0.87 7.80 14.11
N ASP A 64 0.91 6.87 15.06
CA ASP A 64 1.96 5.86 15.15
C ASP A 64 1.42 4.50 15.61
N GLU A 65 2.10 3.45 15.17
CA GLU A 65 1.95 2.05 15.60
C GLU A 65 0.63 1.32 15.25
N THR A 66 0.62 0.68 14.08
CA THR A 66 0.24 -0.74 13.96
C THR A 66 0.78 -1.35 12.65
N ASN A 67 2.05 -1.75 12.67
CA ASN A 67 2.58 -2.68 11.65
C ASN A 67 2.02 -4.09 11.93
N GLY A 68 0.72 -4.27 11.70
CA GLY A 68 0.12 -5.59 11.55
C GLY A 68 0.79 -6.36 10.41
N PRO A 69 0.73 -7.70 10.40
CA PRO A 69 1.38 -8.50 9.37
C PRO A 69 0.79 -8.17 7.99
N VAL A 70 1.59 -7.51 7.13
CA VAL A 70 1.14 -6.90 5.85
C VAL A 70 0.10 -7.77 5.12
N PRO A 71 -1.08 -7.21 4.78
CA PRO A 71 -2.15 -7.97 4.15
C PRO A 71 -1.68 -8.73 2.91
N ILE A 72 -2.22 -9.93 2.75
CA ILE A 72 -2.12 -10.67 1.49
C ILE A 72 -3.34 -10.26 0.67
N VAL A 73 -3.09 -9.63 -0.47
CA VAL A 73 -4.11 -9.42 -1.50
C VAL A 73 -4.14 -10.68 -2.35
N ASP A 74 -5.20 -11.48 -2.22
CA ASP A 74 -5.38 -12.69 -3.00
C ASP A 74 -5.77 -12.34 -4.45
N ALA A 75 -5.62 -13.26 -5.40
CA ALA A 75 -5.89 -13.01 -6.82
C ALA A 75 -7.34 -12.63 -7.13
N ASP A 76 -8.24 -12.97 -6.22
CA ASP A 76 -9.69 -12.79 -6.30
C ASP A 76 -10.20 -11.51 -5.60
N ASP A 77 -9.30 -10.80 -4.90
CA ASP A 77 -9.55 -9.52 -4.23
C ASP A 77 -9.47 -8.35 -5.21
N VAL A 78 -10.08 -7.23 -4.83
CA VAL A 78 -10.10 -5.99 -5.62
C VAL A 78 -9.42 -4.84 -4.87
N ILE A 79 -8.89 -3.90 -5.64
CA ILE A 79 -8.09 -2.76 -5.17
C ILE A 79 -8.77 -1.46 -5.60
N GLY A 80 -8.80 -0.50 -4.68
CA GLY A 80 -9.17 0.88 -4.93
C GLY A 80 -8.04 1.81 -4.52
N TYR A 81 -7.90 2.94 -5.21
CA TYR A 81 -6.96 4.00 -4.85
C TYR A 81 -7.66 5.36 -4.88
N THR A 82 -7.41 6.20 -3.88
CA THR A 82 -7.98 7.55 -3.77
C THR A 82 -6.87 8.54 -3.42
N ALA A 83 -6.67 9.56 -4.26
CA ALA A 83 -5.56 10.51 -4.22
C ALA A 83 -6.06 11.97 -4.13
N ASP A 84 -5.54 12.79 -3.21
CA ASP A 84 -6.16 14.07 -2.83
C ASP A 84 -6.01 15.23 -3.83
N GLY A 85 -5.00 15.20 -4.70
CA GLY A 85 -4.71 16.26 -5.66
C GLY A 85 -3.45 17.08 -5.39
N ASN A 86 -2.61 16.69 -4.42
CA ASN A 86 -1.52 17.50 -3.85
C ASN A 86 -2.03 18.74 -3.07
N ARG A 87 -3.18 18.61 -2.40
CA ARG A 87 -3.76 19.70 -1.61
C ARG A 87 -3.25 19.73 -0.19
N VAL A 88 -3.00 18.57 0.42
CA VAL A 88 -2.56 18.46 1.81
C VAL A 88 -1.05 18.23 1.92
N ASP A 89 -0.47 17.34 1.12
CA ASP A 89 0.98 17.31 0.82
C ASP A 89 1.20 17.42 -0.70
N GLU A 90 2.41 17.18 -1.17
CA GLU A 90 2.87 17.59 -2.50
C GLU A 90 3.52 16.46 -3.32
N ASP A 91 3.19 15.22 -2.97
CA ASP A 91 3.76 13.99 -3.55
C ASP A 91 2.90 13.34 -4.64
N ASP A 92 1.57 13.50 -4.62
CA ASP A 92 0.60 12.91 -5.56
C ASP A 92 0.98 12.99 -7.07
N ILE A 93 1.57 14.11 -7.53
CA ILE A 93 2.06 14.24 -8.92
C ILE A 93 3.08 13.14 -9.28
N ALA A 94 3.90 12.69 -8.33
CA ALA A 94 4.90 11.63 -8.51
C ALA A 94 4.50 10.29 -7.88
N ALA A 95 3.70 10.30 -6.81
CA ALA A 95 3.20 9.12 -6.12
C ALA A 95 2.24 8.31 -7.00
N THR A 96 1.21 8.94 -7.56
CA THR A 96 0.22 8.27 -8.42
C THR A 96 0.82 7.50 -9.60
N PRO A 97 1.72 8.07 -10.44
CA PRO A 97 2.29 7.32 -11.55
C PRO A 97 3.21 6.18 -11.07
N LEU A 98 3.85 6.32 -9.90
CA LEU A 98 4.62 5.25 -9.28
C LEU A 98 3.73 4.14 -8.71
N ALA A 99 2.60 4.47 -8.06
CA ALA A 99 1.62 3.51 -7.58
C ALA A 99 1.04 2.67 -8.73
N LEU A 100 0.68 3.32 -9.86
CA LEU A 100 0.24 2.66 -11.07
C LEU A 100 1.34 1.79 -11.71
N ALA A 101 2.61 2.19 -11.64
CA ALA A 101 3.74 1.35 -12.05
C ALA A 101 3.87 0.09 -11.17
N ILE A 102 3.74 0.23 -9.85
CA ILE A 102 3.81 -0.87 -8.88
C ILE A 102 2.68 -1.87 -9.11
N PHE A 103 1.44 -1.41 -9.25
CA PHE A 103 0.29 -2.25 -9.56
C PHE A 103 0.49 -3.00 -10.89
N ALA A 104 1.00 -2.33 -11.93
CA ALA A 104 1.30 -2.96 -13.21
C ALA A 104 2.41 -4.03 -13.08
N LYS A 105 3.52 -3.71 -12.41
CA LYS A 105 4.64 -4.64 -12.13
C LYS A 105 4.19 -5.90 -11.37
N ARG A 106 3.23 -5.74 -10.46
CA ARG A 106 2.71 -6.83 -9.62
C ARG A 106 1.72 -7.75 -10.34
N GLY A 107 1.16 -7.30 -11.46
CA GLY A 107 0.09 -7.98 -12.21
C GLY A 107 -1.33 -7.56 -11.79
N TRP A 108 -1.48 -6.47 -11.05
CA TRP A 108 -2.73 -6.05 -10.40
C TRP A 108 -3.61 -5.11 -11.24
N LYS A 109 -3.29 -4.88 -12.53
CA LYS A 109 -4.12 -4.01 -13.41
C LYS A 109 -5.59 -4.44 -13.45
N ASN A 110 -5.86 -5.75 -13.41
CA ASN A 110 -7.22 -6.29 -13.42
C ASN A 110 -7.87 -6.38 -12.02
N GLN A 111 -7.09 -6.18 -10.95
CA GLN A 111 -7.59 -6.12 -9.57
C GLN A 111 -7.90 -4.67 -9.18
N LEU A 112 -7.20 -3.68 -9.75
CA LEU A 112 -7.50 -2.26 -9.60
C LEU A 112 -8.78 -1.91 -10.37
N VAL A 113 -9.89 -1.74 -9.66
CA VAL A 113 -11.23 -1.49 -10.25
C VAL A 113 -11.71 -0.05 -10.05
N HIS A 114 -11.12 0.66 -9.08
CA HIS A 114 -11.47 2.03 -8.72
C HIS A 114 -10.22 2.90 -8.57
N PHE A 115 -10.15 4.02 -9.27
CA PHE A 115 -9.11 5.02 -9.09
C PHE A 115 -9.71 6.43 -9.09
N SER A 116 -9.79 7.08 -7.93
CA SER A 116 -10.23 8.47 -7.80
C SER A 116 -9.04 9.37 -7.48
N TYR A 117 -8.97 10.53 -8.12
CA TYR A 117 -7.83 11.45 -7.95
C TYR A 117 -8.28 12.89 -7.97
N ASN A 118 -7.46 13.79 -7.39
CA ASN A 118 -7.89 15.13 -7.03
C ASN A 118 -9.11 15.11 -6.10
N SER A 119 -9.16 14.16 -5.16
CA SER A 119 -10.30 13.89 -4.27
C SER A 119 -10.44 14.87 -3.10
N CYS A 120 -9.80 16.04 -3.18
CA CYS A 120 -10.10 17.18 -2.34
C CYS A 120 -10.29 18.44 -3.23
N PRO A 121 -11.51 19.00 -3.39
CA PRO A 121 -11.81 20.03 -4.40
C PRO A 121 -10.96 21.31 -4.27
N MET A 122 -10.06 21.58 -5.22
CA MET A 122 -9.09 22.69 -5.21
C MET A 122 -9.65 23.93 -5.91
N ASN A 123 -9.01 25.10 -5.75
CA ASN A 123 -9.42 26.26 -6.53
C ASN A 123 -8.94 26.08 -7.98
N GLY A 124 -9.83 26.23 -8.96
CA GLY A 124 -9.51 25.99 -10.39
C GLY A 124 -8.44 26.90 -11.02
N SER A 125 -7.85 27.81 -10.26
CA SER A 125 -6.66 28.60 -10.63
C SER A 125 -5.34 27.94 -10.22
N GLU A 126 -5.37 26.88 -9.41
CA GLU A 126 -4.16 26.15 -8.99
C GLU A 126 -3.70 25.19 -10.11
N PRO A 127 -2.40 25.12 -10.44
CA PRO A 127 -1.90 24.21 -11.48
C PRO A 127 -1.90 22.74 -11.05
N LYS A 128 -2.02 22.47 -9.73
CA LYS A 128 -1.85 21.15 -9.12
C LYS A 128 -2.81 20.07 -9.68
N PRO A 129 -4.13 20.29 -9.82
CA PRO A 129 -5.03 19.25 -10.32
C PRO A 129 -4.77 18.90 -11.79
N THR A 130 -4.41 19.89 -12.61
CA THR A 130 -4.07 19.70 -14.03
C THR A 130 -2.81 18.86 -14.19
N GLU A 131 -1.80 19.10 -13.37
CA GLU A 131 -0.56 18.32 -13.41
C GLU A 131 -0.74 16.93 -12.80
N HIS A 132 -1.51 16.78 -11.72
CA HIS A 132 -1.83 15.45 -11.21
C HIS A 132 -2.66 14.63 -12.21
N LYS A 133 -3.61 15.25 -12.90
CA LYS A 133 -4.33 14.64 -14.03
C LYS A 133 -3.38 14.16 -15.13
N ALA A 134 -2.42 15.00 -15.54
CA ALA A 134 -1.40 14.60 -16.52
C ALA A 134 -0.54 13.42 -16.02
N SER A 135 -0.28 13.31 -14.71
CA SER A 135 0.36 12.14 -14.12
C SER A 135 -0.50 10.87 -14.24
N VAL A 136 -1.80 10.96 -13.97
CA VAL A 136 -2.75 9.84 -14.08
C VAL A 136 -2.90 9.39 -15.54
N GLU A 137 -3.30 10.29 -16.43
CA GLU A 137 -3.62 9.97 -17.84
C GLU A 137 -2.38 9.44 -18.59
N GLY A 138 -1.20 9.99 -18.29
CA GLY A 138 0.06 9.46 -18.80
C GLY A 138 0.37 8.07 -18.24
N ALA A 139 0.25 7.84 -16.92
CA ALA A 139 0.49 6.51 -16.35
C ALA A 139 -0.51 5.44 -16.83
N VAL A 140 -1.77 5.80 -17.04
CA VAL A 140 -2.79 4.94 -17.66
C VAL A 140 -2.32 4.46 -19.04
N THR A 141 -1.77 5.38 -19.83
CA THR A 141 -1.24 5.10 -21.18
C THR A 141 0.02 4.25 -21.12
N GLU A 142 1.04 4.71 -20.38
CA GLU A 142 2.38 4.12 -20.31
C GLU A 142 2.40 2.72 -19.67
N PHE A 143 1.51 2.44 -18.72
CA PHE A 143 1.40 1.11 -18.11
C PHE A 143 0.29 0.24 -18.74
N GLY A 144 -0.40 0.76 -19.76
CA GLY A 144 -1.43 0.05 -20.54
C GLY A 144 -2.61 -0.41 -19.68
N TYR A 145 -3.23 0.50 -18.94
CA TYR A 145 -4.44 0.21 -18.16
C TYR A 145 -5.67 0.13 -19.06
N ASP A 146 -6.48 -0.91 -18.87
CA ASP A 146 -7.80 -1.03 -19.51
C ASP A 146 -8.82 -0.19 -18.72
N THR A 147 -9.26 0.93 -19.30
CA THR A 147 -10.22 1.85 -18.68
C THR A 147 -11.65 1.30 -18.63
N THR A 148 -11.92 0.13 -19.22
CA THR A 148 -13.17 -0.62 -19.02
C THR A 148 -13.13 -1.49 -17.76
N VAL A 149 -11.94 -1.83 -17.27
CA VAL A 149 -11.71 -2.59 -16.02
C VAL A 149 -11.43 -1.65 -14.86
N THR A 150 -10.44 -0.76 -14.99
CA THR A 150 -10.14 0.27 -14.00
C THR A 150 -10.85 1.57 -14.36
N GLN A 151 -11.80 2.02 -13.54
CA GLN A 151 -12.44 3.32 -13.76
C GLN A 151 -11.67 4.44 -13.04
N PHE A 152 -11.25 5.45 -13.81
CA PHE A 152 -10.50 6.61 -13.35
C PHE A 152 -11.40 7.85 -13.25
N PHE A 153 -11.37 8.56 -12.13
CA PHE A 153 -12.26 9.70 -11.83
C PHE A 153 -11.49 10.94 -11.39
N ASP A 154 -11.58 12.03 -12.17
CA ASP A 154 -11.05 13.35 -11.82
C ASP A 154 -12.04 14.09 -10.91
N CYS A 155 -11.82 13.98 -9.60
CA CYS A 155 -12.72 14.46 -8.58
C CYS A 155 -12.79 16.00 -8.43
N GLN A 156 -12.09 16.78 -9.26
CA GLN A 156 -12.39 18.22 -9.43
C GLN A 156 -13.68 18.48 -10.21
N VAL A 157 -14.23 17.48 -10.90
CA VAL A 157 -15.47 17.61 -11.66
C VAL A 157 -16.60 16.97 -10.88
N ASP A 158 -17.60 17.74 -10.45
CA ASP A 158 -18.72 17.26 -9.61
C ASP A 158 -19.42 15.99 -10.15
N SER A 159 -19.58 15.87 -11.47
CA SER A 159 -20.16 14.65 -12.07
C SER A 159 -19.26 13.43 -11.91
N GLN A 160 -17.94 13.59 -11.98
CA GLN A 160 -16.96 12.53 -11.74
C GLN A 160 -16.81 12.23 -10.24
N TRP A 161 -16.93 13.22 -9.35
CA TRP A 161 -17.02 12.99 -7.91
C TRP A 161 -18.16 12.03 -7.57
N ASN A 162 -19.37 12.34 -8.05
CA ASN A 162 -20.55 11.52 -7.80
C ASN A 162 -20.44 10.15 -8.48
N ALA A 163 -19.85 10.07 -9.68
CA ALA A 163 -19.58 8.81 -10.36
C ALA A 163 -18.56 7.94 -9.61
N ALA A 164 -17.53 8.54 -8.99
CA ALA A 164 -16.53 7.84 -8.18
C ALA A 164 -17.16 7.22 -6.93
N VAL A 165 -17.97 8.00 -6.19
CA VAL A 165 -18.73 7.48 -5.03
C VAL A 165 -19.65 6.34 -5.45
N ALA A 166 -20.42 6.52 -6.54
CA ALA A 166 -21.32 5.47 -7.05
C ALA A 166 -20.58 4.21 -7.50
N ASN A 167 -19.44 4.35 -8.17
CA ASN A 167 -18.58 3.22 -8.57
C ASN A 167 -18.05 2.47 -7.34
N ALA A 168 -17.53 3.18 -6.33
CA ALA A 168 -17.05 2.55 -5.10
C ALA A 168 -18.16 1.79 -4.36
N VAL A 169 -19.38 2.34 -4.30
CA VAL A 169 -20.57 1.63 -3.76
C VAL A 169 -20.85 0.34 -4.53
N VAL A 170 -20.79 0.38 -5.87
CA VAL A 170 -20.96 -0.82 -6.70
C VAL A 170 -19.86 -1.85 -6.43
N VAL A 171 -18.59 -1.44 -6.40
CA VAL A 171 -17.43 -2.32 -6.12
C VAL A 171 -17.58 -3.02 -4.77
N ILE A 172 -17.87 -2.28 -3.70
CA ILE A 172 -18.04 -2.84 -2.35
C ILE A 172 -19.20 -3.85 -2.33
N LYS A 173 -20.34 -3.51 -2.93
CA LYS A 173 -21.52 -4.39 -2.99
C LYS A 173 -21.29 -5.65 -3.83
N SER A 174 -20.56 -5.53 -4.94
CA SER A 174 -20.23 -6.67 -5.81
C SER A 174 -19.09 -7.54 -5.26
N THR A 175 -18.30 -7.04 -4.31
CA THR A 175 -17.24 -7.82 -3.68
C THR A 175 -17.86 -9.04 -2.98
N GLY A 176 -17.36 -10.22 -3.34
CA GLY A 176 -17.87 -11.51 -2.87
C GLY A 176 -17.59 -11.74 -1.39
N ASN A 177 -18.37 -12.61 -0.75
CA ASN A 177 -18.13 -12.95 0.66
C ASN A 177 -16.81 -13.71 0.78
N GLY A 178 -15.96 -13.32 1.74
CA GLY A 178 -14.61 -13.86 1.89
C GLY A 178 -13.54 -13.21 0.99
N LYS A 179 -13.94 -12.29 0.11
CA LYS A 179 -13.02 -11.44 -0.67
C LYS A 179 -12.91 -10.06 -0.03
N LYS A 180 -11.84 -9.34 -0.35
CA LYS A 180 -11.58 -7.99 0.15
C LYS A 180 -11.52 -6.94 -0.95
N PHE A 181 -11.94 -5.74 -0.59
CA PHE A 181 -11.67 -4.49 -1.29
C PHE A 181 -10.63 -3.70 -0.50
N TYR A 182 -9.38 -3.76 -0.95
CA TYR A 182 -8.28 -3.01 -0.35
C TYR A 182 -8.27 -1.59 -0.93
N TRP A 183 -8.69 -0.62 -0.13
CA TRP A 183 -8.85 0.75 -0.58
C TRP A 183 -7.76 1.65 0.02
N LEU A 184 -6.75 1.96 -0.81
CA LEU A 184 -5.62 2.80 -0.45
C LEU A 184 -6.04 4.28 -0.46
N GLN A 185 -5.78 4.96 0.65
CA GLN A 185 -6.20 6.34 0.94
C GLN A 185 -4.97 7.26 0.95
N ALA A 186 -4.60 7.72 -0.24
CA ALA A 186 -3.60 8.76 -0.48
C ALA A 186 -4.20 10.16 -0.25
N GLY A 187 -4.79 10.36 0.94
CA GLY A 187 -5.54 11.58 1.23
C GLY A 187 -6.65 11.48 2.29
N PRO A 188 -7.54 12.50 2.34
CA PRO A 188 -8.77 12.47 3.13
C PRO A 188 -9.65 11.27 2.81
N HIS A 189 -10.30 10.73 3.84
CA HIS A 189 -11.26 9.63 3.71
C HIS A 189 -12.69 10.09 3.30
N GLU A 190 -12.87 11.30 2.76
CA GLU A 190 -14.21 11.83 2.42
C GLU A 190 -14.94 10.94 1.41
N LEU A 191 -14.29 10.61 0.29
CA LEU A 191 -14.90 9.80 -0.77
C LEU A 191 -15.21 8.38 -0.28
N ALA A 192 -14.30 7.82 0.54
CA ALA A 192 -14.50 6.55 1.22
C ALA A 192 -15.69 6.59 2.17
N TYR A 193 -15.78 7.60 3.05
CA TYR A 193 -16.89 7.80 3.97
C TYR A 193 -18.23 7.84 3.22
N ARG A 194 -18.35 8.64 2.16
CA ARG A 194 -19.60 8.75 1.37
C ARG A 194 -20.03 7.43 0.77
N ALA A 195 -19.09 6.65 0.23
CA ALA A 195 -19.39 5.33 -0.31
C ALA A 195 -19.79 4.33 0.80
N LEU A 196 -19.04 4.29 1.90
CA LEU A 196 -19.32 3.42 3.05
C LEU A 196 -20.66 3.75 3.72
N GLU A 197 -20.99 5.04 3.87
CA GLU A 197 -22.27 5.50 4.43
C GLU A 197 -23.46 5.06 3.55
N GLN A 198 -23.29 5.06 2.23
CA GLN A 198 -24.31 4.57 1.31
C GLN A 198 -24.42 3.04 1.35
N VAL A 199 -23.30 2.31 1.38
CA VAL A 199 -23.29 0.85 1.54
C VAL A 199 -23.94 0.44 2.87
N LYS A 200 -23.69 1.17 3.98
CA LYS A 200 -24.34 0.93 5.29
C LYS A 200 -25.86 0.98 5.20
N LYS A 201 -26.42 1.85 4.35
CA LYS A 201 -27.87 2.01 4.14
C LYS A 201 -28.46 0.94 3.23
N GLU A 202 -27.69 0.42 2.27
CA GLU A 202 -28.20 -0.48 1.21
C GLU A 202 -27.85 -1.96 1.39
N ALA A 203 -26.68 -2.26 1.95
CA ALA A 203 -26.10 -3.60 2.08
C ALA A 203 -25.02 -3.60 3.19
N PRO A 204 -25.40 -3.36 4.47
CA PRO A 204 -24.44 -3.18 5.57
C PRO A 204 -23.50 -4.38 5.75
N GLU A 205 -23.95 -5.59 5.43
CA GLU A 205 -23.15 -6.82 5.49
C GLU A 205 -21.96 -6.82 4.50
N LYS A 206 -21.92 -5.90 3.53
CA LYS A 206 -20.80 -5.75 2.59
C LYS A 206 -19.64 -4.93 3.15
N LEU A 207 -19.83 -4.21 4.26
CA LEU A 207 -18.77 -3.43 4.90
C LEU A 207 -17.63 -4.33 5.42
N GLN A 208 -17.93 -5.56 5.83
CA GLN A 208 -16.95 -6.57 6.24
C GLN A 208 -15.92 -6.92 5.14
N ASN A 209 -16.20 -6.59 3.88
CA ASN A 209 -15.29 -6.83 2.76
C ASN A 209 -14.28 -5.68 2.57
N VAL A 210 -14.47 -4.53 3.20
CA VAL A 210 -13.57 -3.37 3.01
C VAL A 210 -12.37 -3.45 3.95
N VAL A 211 -11.19 -3.16 3.43
CA VAL A 211 -9.99 -2.85 4.21
C VAL A 211 -9.46 -1.49 3.76
N LEU A 212 -9.56 -0.48 4.62
CA LEU A 212 -8.95 0.83 4.39
C LEU A 212 -7.45 0.74 4.63
N VAL A 213 -6.64 1.28 3.72
CA VAL A 213 -5.18 1.25 3.80
C VAL A 213 -4.65 2.68 3.80
N SER A 214 -3.79 3.01 4.76
CA SER A 214 -3.16 4.34 4.90
C SER A 214 -1.70 4.21 5.33
N HIS A 215 -0.87 5.22 5.06
CA HIS A 215 0.52 5.30 5.56
C HIS A 215 0.80 6.52 6.45
N SER A 216 -0.09 7.51 6.42
CA SER A 216 0.12 8.81 7.06
C SER A 216 -1.03 9.16 7.99
N GLY A 217 -0.70 9.55 9.22
CA GLY A 217 -1.69 10.11 10.14
C GLY A 217 -2.36 11.38 9.61
N VAL A 218 -1.72 12.12 8.70
CA VAL A 218 -2.31 13.31 8.06
C VAL A 218 -3.52 12.94 7.19
N ASN A 219 -3.45 11.79 6.51
CA ASN A 219 -4.55 11.22 5.73
C ASN A 219 -5.69 10.82 6.68
N ASN A 220 -5.35 10.13 7.77
CA ASN A 220 -6.30 9.64 8.77
C ASN A 220 -7.11 10.73 9.49
N VAL A 221 -6.45 11.76 10.05
CA VAL A 221 -7.08 12.65 11.06
C VAL A 221 -7.70 13.94 10.52
N SER A 222 -7.54 14.28 9.25
CA SER A 222 -8.09 15.52 8.65
C SER A 222 -7.52 16.84 9.25
N THR A 223 -6.62 16.80 10.25
CA THR A 223 -6.18 17.99 11.02
C THR A 223 -5.11 18.87 10.37
N HIS A 224 -4.95 18.89 9.04
CA HIS A 224 -4.03 19.86 8.43
C HIS A 224 -4.60 21.27 8.63
N PRO A 225 -3.84 22.28 9.13
CA PRO A 225 -4.39 23.60 9.47
C PRO A 225 -5.01 24.33 8.27
N ILE A 226 -4.63 23.96 7.04
CA ILE A 226 -5.29 24.41 5.80
C ILE A 226 -6.78 23.99 5.76
N ARG A 227 -7.19 22.85 6.35
CA ARG A 227 -8.57 22.32 6.25
C ARG A 227 -9.66 23.27 6.79
N GLY A 228 -9.33 24.14 7.74
CA GLY A 228 -10.23 25.21 8.21
C GLY A 228 -10.63 26.22 7.12
N SER A 229 -9.89 26.31 6.00
CA SER A 229 -10.21 27.13 4.84
C SER A 229 -10.71 26.36 3.62
N LEU A 230 -10.81 25.02 3.67
CA LEU A 230 -11.10 24.19 2.48
C LEU A 230 -12.58 23.97 2.16
N GLY A 231 -13.49 24.39 3.03
CA GLY A 231 -14.92 24.12 2.89
C GLY A 231 -15.29 22.65 3.13
N GLY A 232 -16.59 22.33 3.09
CA GLY A 232 -17.15 21.04 3.53
C GLY A 232 -16.91 19.83 2.62
N GLY A 233 -15.86 19.83 1.79
CA GLY A 233 -15.62 18.83 0.73
C GLY A 233 -14.52 17.80 1.01
N CYS A 234 -13.83 17.86 2.16
CA CYS A 234 -12.75 16.93 2.54
C CYS A 234 -12.75 16.67 4.07
N GLY A 235 -13.95 16.57 4.67
CA GLY A 235 -14.14 16.66 6.11
C GLY A 235 -13.81 15.36 6.84
N HIS A 236 -14.35 14.25 6.34
CA HIS A 236 -14.37 12.99 7.07
C HIS A 236 -12.98 12.34 7.20
N THR A 237 -12.79 11.71 8.35
CA THR A 237 -11.58 11.04 8.83
C THR A 237 -11.64 9.53 8.63
N LEU A 238 -10.52 8.85 8.83
CA LEU A 238 -10.49 7.40 9.04
C LEU A 238 -11.48 6.98 10.15
N ARG A 239 -11.46 7.71 11.27
CA ARG A 239 -12.32 7.47 12.44
C ARG A 239 -13.80 7.52 12.08
N ASP A 240 -14.21 8.47 11.24
CA ASP A 240 -15.60 8.58 10.79
C ASP A 240 -16.01 7.38 9.92
N CYS A 241 -15.09 6.86 9.10
CA CYS A 241 -15.34 5.64 8.33
C CYS A 241 -15.48 4.41 9.23
N LEU A 242 -14.55 4.22 10.17
CA LEU A 242 -14.56 3.07 11.09
C LEU A 242 -15.73 3.13 12.09
N ALA A 243 -16.26 4.33 12.38
CA ALA A 243 -17.46 4.49 13.20
C ALA A 243 -18.76 4.07 12.50
N LEU A 244 -18.76 3.79 11.18
CA LEU A 244 -19.94 3.31 10.46
C LEU A 244 -20.25 1.85 10.77
N ASP A 245 -19.24 0.99 10.93
CA ASP A 245 -19.39 -0.44 11.21
C ASP A 245 -18.08 -1.07 11.71
N ASP A 246 -18.13 -1.79 12.83
CA ASP A 246 -16.96 -2.45 13.45
C ASP A 246 -16.32 -3.51 12.53
N SER A 247 -17.00 -3.98 11.47
CA SER A 247 -16.45 -4.96 10.52
C SER A 247 -15.54 -4.38 9.44
N ILE A 248 -15.44 -3.04 9.32
CA ILE A 248 -14.54 -2.39 8.36
C ILE A 248 -13.09 -2.59 8.84
N GLY A 249 -12.28 -3.25 8.01
CA GLY A 249 -10.87 -3.47 8.32
C GLY A 249 -10.02 -2.21 8.12
N TYR A 250 -8.94 -2.10 8.88
CA TYR A 250 -7.93 -1.06 8.71
C TYR A 250 -6.52 -1.65 8.69
N PHE A 251 -5.65 -1.13 7.82
CA PHE A 251 -4.21 -1.42 7.82
C PHE A 251 -3.41 -0.13 7.67
N TYR A 252 -2.44 0.07 8.57
CA TYR A 252 -1.51 1.19 8.56
C TYR A 252 -0.09 0.73 8.21
N THR A 253 0.60 1.45 7.32
CA THR A 253 2.02 1.24 7.03
C THR A 253 2.80 2.52 7.31
N SER A 254 3.24 2.72 8.55
CA SER A 254 3.83 3.99 9.02
C SER A 254 5.19 4.34 8.40
N LEU A 255 5.76 3.43 7.62
CA LEU A 255 7.16 3.45 7.18
C LEU A 255 7.36 4.04 5.76
N GLN A 256 6.31 4.55 5.11
CA GLN A 256 6.42 5.07 3.74
C GLN A 256 6.91 6.52 3.70
N GLY A 257 6.59 7.31 4.72
CA GLY A 257 7.12 8.65 4.92
C GLY A 257 8.58 8.66 5.41
N GLY A 258 9.28 9.77 5.18
CA GLY A 258 10.57 10.06 5.80
C GLY A 258 11.81 9.87 4.92
N ASN A 259 12.95 10.27 5.48
CA ASN A 259 14.21 10.55 4.76
C ASN A 259 14.89 9.34 4.08
N THR A 260 14.42 8.12 4.33
CA THR A 260 15.01 6.86 3.83
C THR A 260 14.06 6.06 2.96
N ASN A 261 12.79 6.46 2.90
CA ASN A 261 11.69 5.71 2.29
C ASN A 261 11.16 6.48 1.07
N PHE A 262 9.90 6.28 0.69
CA PHE A 262 9.32 6.96 -0.46
C PHE A 262 9.04 8.45 -0.20
N GLY A 263 8.84 8.87 1.05
CA GLY A 263 8.62 10.27 1.45
C GLY A 263 9.88 11.09 1.73
N SER A 264 10.91 10.98 0.88
CA SER A 264 12.23 11.56 1.18
C SER A 264 12.39 12.99 0.65
N LYS A 265 12.19 13.94 1.55
CA LYS A 265 12.41 15.39 1.35
C LYS A 265 13.92 15.76 1.33
N LYS A 266 14.77 14.90 0.77
CA LYS A 266 16.23 15.12 0.58
C LYS A 266 16.68 14.81 -0.85
N ALA A 267 17.51 15.71 -1.40
CA ALA A 267 18.01 15.63 -2.78
C ALA A 267 18.88 14.42 -3.12
N ASN A 268 19.41 13.68 -2.13
CA ASN A 268 20.31 12.54 -2.37
C ASN A 268 19.61 11.29 -2.93
N ASN A 269 18.27 11.22 -2.93
CA ASN A 269 17.54 10.09 -3.49
C ASN A 269 17.47 10.09 -5.03
N TRP A 270 17.82 11.17 -5.72
CA TRP A 270 17.88 11.19 -7.20
C TRP A 270 18.78 10.10 -7.78
N ALA A 271 19.87 9.71 -7.09
CA ALA A 271 20.71 8.60 -7.50
C ALA A 271 19.99 7.23 -7.45
N ALA A 272 19.01 7.06 -6.57
CA ALA A 272 18.24 5.81 -6.45
C ALA A 272 17.17 5.64 -7.54
N VAL A 273 16.78 6.72 -8.23
CA VAL A 273 15.83 6.69 -9.37
C VAL A 273 16.47 7.09 -10.70
N ALA A 274 17.75 7.46 -10.73
CA ALA A 274 18.44 7.91 -11.94
C ALA A 274 18.35 6.91 -13.11
N TRP A 275 18.26 5.61 -12.79
CA TRP A 275 18.07 4.55 -13.78
C TRP A 275 16.79 4.72 -14.60
N MET A 276 15.73 5.36 -14.06
CA MET A 276 14.44 5.55 -14.73
C MET A 276 14.56 6.39 -16.02
N ASN A 277 15.56 7.27 -16.12
CA ASN A 277 15.82 8.08 -17.32
C ASN A 277 16.89 7.49 -18.26
N THR A 278 17.64 6.47 -17.80
CA THR A 278 18.67 5.80 -18.61
C THR A 278 18.23 4.44 -19.15
N ILE A 279 17.22 3.81 -18.53
CA ILE A 279 16.65 2.55 -18.98
C ILE A 279 15.89 2.73 -20.30
N ASP A 280 15.95 1.70 -21.14
CA ASP A 280 15.16 1.64 -22.36
C ASP A 280 13.70 1.23 -22.06
N CYS A 281 12.98 2.14 -21.41
CA CYS A 281 11.58 1.95 -21.05
C CYS A 281 10.88 3.31 -20.90
N ASP A 282 10.05 3.70 -21.87
CA ASP A 282 9.44 5.02 -21.88
C ASP A 282 8.46 5.24 -20.71
N ALA A 283 7.84 4.17 -20.19
CA ALA A 283 7.03 4.21 -18.98
C ALA A 283 7.81 4.62 -17.71
N TRP A 284 9.06 4.15 -17.54
CA TRP A 284 9.92 4.62 -16.45
C TRP A 284 10.46 6.03 -16.69
N ASN A 285 10.79 6.36 -17.95
CA ASN A 285 11.14 7.73 -18.33
C ASN A 285 9.99 8.71 -18.03
N PHE A 286 8.73 8.28 -18.15
CA PHE A 286 7.55 9.05 -17.77
C PHE A 286 7.47 9.28 -16.26
N VAL A 287 7.60 8.23 -15.44
CA VAL A 287 7.59 8.35 -13.96
C VAL A 287 8.66 9.36 -13.49
N GLU A 288 9.87 9.30 -14.07
CA GLU A 288 10.96 10.23 -13.74
C GLU A 288 10.62 11.70 -14.08
N LYS A 289 10.01 11.95 -15.26
CA LYS A 289 9.53 13.28 -15.64
C LYS A 289 8.48 13.80 -14.65
N ARG A 290 7.62 12.95 -14.10
CA ARG A 290 6.63 13.36 -13.10
C ARG A 290 7.27 13.69 -11.74
N PHE A 291 8.30 12.95 -11.31
CA PHE A 291 9.15 13.37 -10.17
C PHE A 291 9.80 14.74 -10.39
N ARG A 292 10.34 14.99 -11.59
CA ARG A 292 10.90 16.31 -11.93
C ARG A 292 9.85 17.41 -11.90
N LYS A 293 8.63 17.11 -12.36
CA LYS A 293 7.54 18.09 -12.37
C LYS A 293 7.05 18.45 -10.96
N ALA A 294 6.95 17.47 -10.07
CA ALA A 294 6.70 17.75 -8.64
C ALA A 294 7.80 18.66 -8.07
N GLN A 295 9.08 18.31 -8.28
CA GLN A 295 10.19 19.15 -7.83
C GLN A 295 10.14 20.59 -8.38
N GLU A 296 9.86 20.76 -9.69
CA GLU A 296 9.71 22.06 -10.35
C GLU A 296 8.60 22.91 -9.72
N MET A 297 7.44 22.30 -9.43
CA MET A 297 6.27 23.00 -8.91
C MET A 297 6.38 23.40 -7.44
N TYR A 298 7.17 22.67 -6.65
CA TYR A 298 7.23 22.81 -5.20
C TYR A 298 8.54 23.40 -4.66
N ASP A 299 9.54 23.61 -5.52
CA ASP A 299 10.88 24.10 -5.18
C ASP A 299 11.52 23.29 -4.01
N LYS A 300 11.18 22.00 -3.94
CA LYS A 300 11.58 21.10 -2.85
C LYS A 300 12.74 20.18 -3.27
N PRO A 301 13.80 20.08 -2.45
CA PRO A 301 14.93 19.20 -2.73
C PRO A 301 14.60 17.75 -2.30
N GLY A 302 13.88 16.98 -3.10
CA GLY A 302 13.57 15.59 -2.76
C GLY A 302 12.82 14.80 -3.81
N LEU A 303 12.56 13.55 -3.47
CA LEU A 303 11.62 12.66 -4.14
C LEU A 303 10.61 12.26 -3.08
N ASP A 304 9.46 12.92 -3.10
CA ASP A 304 8.32 12.51 -2.29
C ASP A 304 7.34 11.76 -3.19
N ALA A 305 7.07 10.52 -2.82
CA ALA A 305 6.07 9.64 -3.40
C ALA A 305 5.50 8.73 -2.30
N SER A 306 5.36 9.26 -1.08
CA SER A 306 5.02 8.50 0.11
C SER A 306 3.72 7.71 -0.03
N ASP A 307 2.72 8.29 -0.68
CA ASP A 307 1.43 7.64 -0.99
C ASP A 307 1.57 6.38 -1.88
N ALA A 308 2.59 6.31 -2.76
CA ALA A 308 2.88 5.11 -3.55
C ALA A 308 3.42 3.95 -2.71
N GLY A 309 4.00 4.25 -1.54
CA GLY A 309 4.55 3.26 -0.62
C GLY A 309 3.50 2.28 -0.08
N MET A 310 2.22 2.68 0.00
CA MET A 310 1.13 1.76 0.33
C MET A 310 0.99 0.65 -0.72
N ALA A 311 1.01 1.02 -2.01
CA ALA A 311 0.96 0.07 -3.11
C ALA A 311 2.20 -0.85 -3.09
N TYR A 312 3.38 -0.29 -2.83
CA TYR A 312 4.61 -1.07 -2.71
C TYR A 312 4.56 -2.06 -1.54
N THR A 313 4.12 -1.61 -0.37
CA THR A 313 3.98 -2.43 0.85
C THR A 313 3.11 -3.65 0.56
N LEU A 314 1.91 -3.46 0.00
CA LEU A 314 1.00 -4.58 -0.31
C LEU A 314 1.57 -5.49 -1.41
N ALA A 315 2.15 -4.92 -2.47
CA ALA A 315 2.66 -5.67 -3.61
C ALA A 315 3.84 -6.59 -3.23
N THR A 316 4.73 -6.13 -2.36
CA THR A 316 6.00 -6.79 -2.03
C THR A 316 6.02 -7.45 -0.65
N ARG A 317 5.12 -7.03 0.26
CA ARG A 317 5.11 -7.35 1.70
C ARG A 317 6.33 -6.81 2.46
N ASP A 318 7.01 -5.80 1.89
CA ASP A 318 8.12 -5.05 2.47
C ASP A 318 7.60 -3.68 2.99
N PRO A 319 7.26 -3.56 4.29
CA PRO A 319 6.82 -2.29 4.87
C PRO A 319 7.99 -1.30 5.01
N ASP A 320 9.25 -1.76 5.07
CA ASP A 320 10.45 -0.90 5.08
C ASP A 320 10.84 -0.42 3.65
N GLY A 321 9.90 -0.52 2.72
CA GLY A 321 10.03 -0.18 1.31
C GLY A 321 10.60 1.22 1.05
N ASN A 322 11.46 1.30 0.04
CA ASN A 322 12.14 2.53 -0.36
C ASN A 322 12.60 2.44 -1.83
N PHE A 323 13.08 3.56 -2.38
CA PHE A 323 13.57 3.61 -3.77
C PHE A 323 14.66 2.58 -4.10
N VAL A 324 15.49 2.16 -3.13
CA VAL A 324 16.56 1.15 -3.37
C VAL A 324 16.00 -0.27 -3.39
N THR A 325 15.06 -0.63 -2.49
CA THR A 325 14.40 -1.95 -2.55
C THR A 325 13.48 -2.06 -3.75
N MET A 326 12.74 -0.99 -4.06
CA MET A 326 11.93 -0.85 -5.27
C MET A 326 12.75 -1.03 -6.55
N THR A 327 13.90 -0.37 -6.68
CA THR A 327 14.78 -0.50 -7.87
C THR A 327 15.18 -1.95 -8.11
N LYS A 328 15.51 -2.71 -7.05
CA LYS A 328 15.83 -4.14 -7.16
C LYS A 328 14.62 -5.00 -7.53
N TRP A 329 13.41 -4.61 -7.10
CA TRP A 329 12.18 -5.33 -7.37
C TRP A 329 11.66 -5.11 -8.81
N VAL A 330 11.92 -3.94 -9.39
CA VAL A 330 11.55 -3.59 -10.78
C VAL A 330 12.66 -3.83 -11.81
N ASP A 331 13.83 -4.31 -11.37
CA ASP A 331 15.00 -4.52 -12.23
C ASP A 331 14.66 -5.39 -13.47
N GLY A 332 15.10 -4.94 -14.64
CA GLY A 332 14.79 -5.55 -15.94
C GLY A 332 13.32 -5.53 -16.37
N TRP A 333 12.38 -4.92 -15.62
CA TRP A 333 10.97 -4.87 -15.99
C TRP A 333 10.57 -3.56 -16.67
N CYS A 334 9.90 -3.70 -17.81
CA CYS A 334 9.20 -2.66 -18.54
C CYS A 334 7.84 -3.24 -18.98
N PRO A 335 6.73 -2.46 -19.01
CA PRO A 335 5.48 -2.95 -19.57
C PRO A 335 5.61 -3.24 -21.08
N GLU A 336 4.78 -4.14 -21.58
CA GLU A 336 4.82 -4.55 -22.98
C GLU A 336 4.51 -3.37 -23.92
N GLY A 337 5.34 -3.22 -24.97
CA GLY A 337 5.15 -2.17 -25.98
C GLY A 337 5.80 -0.81 -25.67
N THR A 338 6.45 -0.62 -24.52
CA THR A 338 7.09 0.66 -24.14
C THR A 338 8.62 0.64 -24.05
N GLY A 339 9.28 -0.45 -24.44
CA GLY A 339 10.71 -0.39 -24.77
C GLY A 339 10.88 0.36 -26.09
N ARG A 340 11.91 1.21 -26.24
CA ARG A 340 12.12 1.87 -27.53
C ARG A 340 12.47 0.79 -28.53
N SER A 341 11.81 0.82 -29.68
CA SER A 341 12.21 -0.04 -30.77
C SER A 341 13.67 0.24 -31.11
N GLU A 342 14.52 -0.81 -31.11
CA GLU A 342 15.82 -0.70 -31.77
C GLU A 342 15.56 -0.15 -33.19
N PRO A 343 16.33 0.87 -33.65
CA PRO A 343 16.12 1.44 -34.96
C PRO A 343 16.36 0.34 -35.99
N THR A 344 15.26 -0.17 -36.56
CA THR A 344 15.26 -1.29 -37.50
C THR A 344 16.24 -0.97 -38.62
N GLY A 345 17.32 -1.74 -38.66
CA GLY A 345 18.52 -1.39 -39.41
C GLY A 345 18.17 -1.05 -40.85
N SER A 346 18.54 0.17 -41.27
CA SER A 346 18.43 0.63 -42.65
C SER A 346 19.02 -0.40 -43.59
N THR A 347 18.15 -1.15 -44.28
CA THR A 347 18.54 -2.05 -45.35
C THR A 347 18.98 -1.19 -46.52
N THR A 348 20.29 -0.98 -46.61
CA THR A 348 20.93 -0.35 -47.77
C THR A 348 20.65 -1.19 -49.00
N SER A 349 19.74 -0.73 -49.86
CA SER A 349 19.53 -1.32 -51.19
C SER A 349 20.86 -1.34 -51.94
N PRO A 350 21.31 -2.50 -52.45
CA PRO A 350 22.49 -2.55 -53.29
C PRO A 350 22.21 -1.81 -54.60
N ALA A 351 23.14 -0.95 -55.00
CA ALA A 351 23.04 -0.17 -56.23
C ALA A 351 22.98 -1.07 -57.47
N ASN A 352 21.97 -0.87 -58.31
CA ASN A 352 22.01 -1.40 -59.68
C ASN A 352 22.91 -0.53 -60.56
N ARG A 353 23.67 -1.21 -61.42
CA ARG A 353 24.52 -0.62 -62.47
C ARG A 353 23.73 -0.37 -63.74
#